data_AF-A0A9P3ABW4-F1
#
_entry.id   AF-A0A9P3ABW4-F1
#
_cell.length_a   1.000
_cell.length_b   1.000
_cell.length_c   1.000
_cell.angle_alpha   90.00
_cell.angle_beta   90.00
_cell.angle_gamma   90.00
#
_symmetry.space_group_name_H-M   'P 1'
#
loop_
_entity.id
_entity.type
_entity.pdbx_description
1 polymer ?
#
loop_
_entity_poly.entity_id
_entity_poly.type
_entity_poly.pdbx_seq_one_letter_code
_entity_poly.pdbx_strand_id
1 'polypeptide(L)'
;MAWTFKDRYQPHLTLSVDYDMPPTLKRLGSTIDEFIAYEKLEGEKAKRFLNESDNFTILIIHIALSSVYASYDENYSFDYSAYAERIRKNLIDVHPAFAAKAFADCFCKIRYEQSFLTECVEDVEGDFVFTGCED
;
A
#
# COMPACT_ATOMS: atom_id res chain seq x y z
N MET A 1 -15.58 -7.65 16.63
CA MET A 1 -14.57 -7.17 17.60
C MET A 1 -13.34 -6.74 16.79
N ALA A 2 -12.58 -5.75 17.26
CA ALA A 2 -11.47 -5.15 16.50
C ALA A 2 -10.24 -4.93 17.40
N TRP A 3 -9.05 -4.98 16.82
CA TRP A 3 -7.81 -4.62 17.48
C TRP A 3 -7.55 -3.14 17.26
N THR A 4 -7.28 -2.40 18.33
CA THR A 4 -6.97 -0.98 18.24
C THR A 4 -5.48 -0.76 18.51
N PHE A 5 -4.83 -0.05 17.60
CA PHE A 5 -3.41 0.29 17.66
C PHE A 5 -3.24 1.81 17.68
N LYS A 6 -2.21 2.28 18.38
CA LYS A 6 -1.81 3.68 18.36
C LYS A 6 -1.01 3.96 17.10
N ASP A 7 -1.31 5.07 16.42
CA ASP A 7 -0.56 5.47 15.23
C ASP A 7 0.87 5.88 15.62
N ARG A 8 1.86 5.26 14.97
CA ARG A 8 3.28 5.49 15.25
C ARG A 8 3.77 6.83 14.70
N TYR A 9 3.19 7.30 13.61
CA TYR A 9 3.60 8.52 12.91
C TYR A 9 2.83 9.74 13.43
N GLN A 10 1.59 9.53 13.87
CA GLN A 10 0.73 10.56 14.47
C GLN A 10 0.19 10.11 15.84
N PRO A 11 0.95 10.25 16.94
CA PRO A 11 0.63 9.64 18.24
C PRO A 11 -0.70 10.05 18.90
N HIS A 12 -1.40 11.04 18.36
CA HIS A 12 -2.73 11.43 18.82
C HIS A 12 -3.86 10.62 18.15
N LEU A 13 -3.55 9.86 17.10
CA LEU A 13 -4.50 9.03 16.36
C LEU A 13 -4.41 7.55 16.74
N THR A 14 -5.48 6.83 16.44
CA THR A 14 -5.56 5.37 16.58
C THR A 14 -6.14 4.76 15.31
N LEU A 15 -5.80 3.50 15.06
CA LEU A 15 -6.34 2.70 13.98
C LEU A 15 -6.96 1.43 14.56
N SER A 16 -8.17 1.10 14.11
CA SER A 16 -8.83 -0.16 14.45
C SER A 16 -8.80 -1.10 13.24
N VAL A 17 -8.40 -2.34 13.46
CA VAL A 17 -8.37 -3.42 12.46
C VAL A 17 -9.31 -4.53 12.91
N ASP A 18 -10.24 -4.91 12.04
CA ASP A 18 -11.20 -5.96 12.35
C ASP A 18 -10.51 -7.32 12.58
N TYR A 19 -11.08 -8.13 13.48
CA TYR A 19 -10.57 -9.47 13.76
C TYR A 19 -10.65 -10.43 12.56
N ASP A 20 -11.44 -10.08 11.54
CA ASP A 20 -11.55 -10.83 10.29
C ASP A 20 -10.48 -10.44 9.25
N MET A 21 -9.62 -9.48 9.60
CA MET A 21 -8.52 -9.05 8.74
C MET A 21 -7.45 -10.12 8.52
N PRO A 22 -6.99 -10.92 9.52
CA PRO A 22 -5.94 -11.90 9.30
C PRO A 22 -6.30 -13.02 8.31
N PRO A 23 -7.52 -13.59 8.30
CA PRO A 23 -7.97 -14.44 7.20
C PRO A 23 -7.85 -13.76 5.83
N THR A 24 -8.20 -12.48 5.75
CA THR A 24 -8.07 -11.66 4.53
C THR A 24 -6.60 -11.46 4.14
N LEU A 25 -5.71 -11.18 5.09
CA LEU A 25 -4.27 -11.03 4.86
C LEU A 25 -3.62 -12.34 4.38
N LYS A 26 -4.08 -13.50 4.84
CA LYS A 26 -3.59 -14.79 4.33
C LYS A 26 -3.87 -14.98 2.84
N ARG A 27 -4.98 -14.43 2.32
CA ARG A 27 -5.31 -14.49 0.88
C ARG A 27 -4.31 -13.75 0.01
N LEU A 28 -3.59 -12.76 0.56
CA LEU A 28 -2.51 -12.06 -0.15
C LEU A 28 -1.46 -13.04 -0.70
N GLY A 29 -1.22 -14.17 -0.02
CA GLY A 29 -0.25 -15.16 -0.47
C GLY A 29 -0.66 -15.88 -1.75
N SER A 30 -1.96 -16.04 -1.99
CA SER A 30 -2.51 -16.72 -3.19
C SER A 30 -2.82 -15.77 -4.35
N THR A 31 -2.82 -14.46 -4.12
CA THR A 31 -3.21 -13.44 -5.11
C THR A 31 -2.04 -12.62 -5.65
N ILE A 32 -0.79 -13.00 -5.33
CA ILE A 32 0.42 -12.33 -5.85
C ILE A 32 0.45 -12.36 -7.38
N ASP A 33 0.18 -13.50 -8.00
CA ASP A 33 0.22 -13.61 -9.46
C ASP A 33 -0.87 -12.77 -10.14
N GLU A 34 -2.04 -12.67 -9.51
CA GLU A 34 -3.13 -11.82 -9.99
C GLU A 34 -2.77 -10.33 -9.88
N PHE A 35 -2.09 -9.94 -8.79
CA PHE A 35 -1.55 -8.59 -8.64
C PHE A 35 -0.47 -8.28 -9.69
N ILE A 36 0.46 -9.21 -9.96
CA ILE A 36 1.47 -9.06 -11.02
C ILE A 36 0.81 -8.88 -12.38
N ALA A 37 -0.27 -9.64 -12.65
CA ALA A 37 -1.03 -9.51 -13.89
C ALA A 37 -1.69 -8.14 -13.99
N TYR A 38 -2.28 -7.66 -12.89
CA TYR A 38 -2.89 -6.33 -12.81
C TYR A 38 -1.88 -5.20 -13.09
N GLU A 39 -0.71 -5.22 -12.47
CA GLU A 39 0.32 -4.16 -12.64
C GLU A 39 0.86 -4.05 -14.08
N LYS A 40 0.69 -5.11 -14.89
CA LYS A 40 1.05 -5.12 -16.32
C LYS A 40 -0.05 -4.57 -17.22
N LEU A 41 -1.23 -4.27 -16.69
CA LEU A 41 -2.35 -3.69 -17.43
C LEU A 41 -2.30 -2.17 -17.33
N GLU A 42 -2.66 -1.49 -18.42
CA GLU A 42 -2.74 -0.03 -18.47
C GLU A 42 -4.16 0.47 -18.71
N GLY A 43 -4.46 1.66 -18.17
CA GLY A 43 -5.66 2.43 -18.45
C GLY A 43 -6.97 1.68 -18.13
N GLU A 44 -7.90 1.69 -19.09
CA GLU A 44 -9.24 1.10 -18.93
C GLU A 44 -9.21 -0.42 -18.71
N LYS A 45 -8.18 -1.12 -19.17
CA LYS A 45 -8.04 -2.57 -18.95
C LYS A 45 -7.76 -2.89 -17.48
N ALA A 46 -6.93 -2.07 -16.82
CA ALA A 46 -6.62 -2.22 -15.40
C ALA A 46 -7.86 -1.97 -14.53
N LYS A 47 -8.61 -0.89 -14.83
CA LYS A 47 -9.87 -0.58 -14.12
C LYS A 47 -10.89 -1.69 -14.26
N ARG A 48 -11.07 -2.22 -15.47
CA ARG A 48 -11.99 -3.32 -15.74
C ARG A 48 -11.58 -4.60 -15.01
N PHE A 49 -10.29 -4.94 -15.05
CA PHE A 49 -9.76 -6.11 -14.37
C PHE A 49 -10.00 -6.06 -12.85
N LEU A 50 -9.76 -4.90 -12.23
CA LEU A 50 -10.07 -4.71 -10.81
C LEU A 50 -11.56 -4.93 -10.52
N ASN A 51 -12.44 -4.28 -11.27
CA ASN A 51 -13.88 -4.32 -11.01
C ASN A 51 -14.52 -5.70 -11.27
N GLU A 52 -13.92 -6.51 -12.15
CA GLU A 52 -14.41 -7.86 -12.49
C GLU A 52 -13.72 -8.96 -11.66
N SER A 53 -12.71 -8.65 -10.85
CA SER A 53 -11.99 -9.63 -10.03
C SER A 53 -12.77 -10.02 -8.77
N ASP A 54 -12.93 -11.33 -8.56
CA ASP A 54 -13.46 -11.92 -7.31
C ASP A 54 -12.57 -11.61 -6.09
N ASN A 55 -11.33 -11.16 -6.33
CA ASN A 55 -10.34 -10.78 -5.33
C ASN A 55 -10.13 -9.27 -5.23
N PHE A 56 -11.06 -8.43 -5.75
CA PHE A 56 -10.94 -6.98 -5.78
C PHE A 56 -10.38 -6.37 -4.48
N THR A 57 -10.99 -6.68 -3.32
CA THR A 57 -10.53 -6.16 -2.03
C THR A 57 -9.10 -6.55 -1.69
N ILE A 58 -8.66 -7.75 -2.07
CA ILE A 58 -7.30 -8.23 -1.85
C ILE A 58 -6.31 -7.52 -2.79
N LEU A 59 -6.71 -7.27 -4.03
CA LEU A 59 -5.90 -6.50 -4.99
C LEU A 59 -5.69 -5.05 -4.54
N ILE A 60 -6.73 -4.39 -4.01
CA ILE A 60 -6.58 -3.06 -3.41
C ILE A 60 -5.59 -3.06 -2.25
N ILE A 61 -5.59 -4.12 -1.42
CA ILE A 61 -4.61 -4.27 -0.35
C ILE A 61 -3.20 -4.45 -0.93
N HIS A 62 -3.03 -5.25 -2.00
CA HIS A 62 -1.73 -5.37 -2.67
C HIS A 62 -1.19 -4.03 -3.17
N ILE A 63 -2.05 -3.23 -3.82
CA ILE A 63 -1.70 -1.88 -4.32
C ILE A 63 -1.29 -0.96 -3.16
N ALA A 64 -2.03 -0.97 -2.05
CA ALA A 64 -1.67 -0.16 -0.90
C ALA A 64 -0.31 -0.63 -0.32
N LEU A 65 -0.14 -1.93 -0.14
CA LEU A 65 1.07 -2.50 0.46
C LEU A 65 2.30 -2.42 -0.45
N SER A 66 2.13 -2.35 -1.78
CA SER A 66 3.26 -2.21 -2.71
C SER A 66 4.00 -0.90 -2.46
N SER A 67 3.30 0.20 -2.10
CA SER A 67 3.95 1.47 -1.73
C SER A 67 4.83 1.36 -0.47
N VAL A 68 4.52 0.46 0.45
CA VAL A 68 5.23 0.30 1.72
C VAL A 68 6.32 -0.77 1.66
N TYR A 69 6.02 -1.90 1.02
CA TYR A 69 6.90 -3.06 0.94
C TYR A 69 7.63 -3.19 -0.40
N ALA A 70 7.51 -2.20 -1.30
CA ALA A 70 8.26 -2.14 -2.55
C ALA A 70 9.74 -2.50 -2.33
N SER A 71 10.22 -3.38 -3.19
CA SER A 71 11.63 -3.67 -3.36
C SER A 71 11.95 -3.50 -4.83
N TYR A 72 13.12 -2.96 -5.12
CA TYR A 72 13.58 -2.76 -6.48
C TYR A 72 14.85 -3.57 -6.70
N ASP A 73 14.98 -4.16 -7.88
CA ASP A 73 16.18 -4.86 -8.30
C ASP A 73 17.28 -3.87 -8.74
N GLU A 74 18.43 -4.39 -9.18
CA GLU A 74 19.55 -3.59 -9.67
C GLU A 74 19.21 -2.75 -10.91
N ASN A 75 18.13 -3.09 -11.63
CA ASN A 75 17.63 -2.37 -12.79
C ASN A 75 16.51 -1.38 -12.42
N TYR A 76 16.31 -1.10 -11.13
CA TYR A 76 15.21 -0.26 -10.62
C TYR A 76 13.81 -0.77 -11.01
N SER A 77 13.68 -2.06 -11.32
CA SER A 77 12.40 -2.70 -11.61
C SER A 77 11.80 -3.28 -10.32
N PHE A 78 10.47 -3.28 -10.21
CA PHE A 78 9.79 -3.81 -9.03
C PHE A 78 10.09 -5.32 -8.86
N ASP A 79 10.68 -5.69 -7.74
CA ASP A 79 10.99 -7.07 -7.39
C ASP A 79 9.79 -7.70 -6.67
N TYR A 80 8.95 -8.37 -7.47
CA TYR A 80 7.77 -9.08 -6.99
C TYR A 80 8.09 -10.26 -6.06
N SER A 81 9.28 -10.87 -6.20
CA SER A 81 9.67 -12.00 -5.35
C SER A 81 10.01 -11.51 -3.94
N ALA A 82 10.81 -10.45 -3.84
CA ALA A 82 11.12 -9.82 -2.56
C ALA A 82 9.87 -9.21 -1.91
N TYR A 83 8.96 -8.62 -2.70
CA TYR A 83 7.67 -8.16 -2.21
C TYR A 83 6.84 -9.32 -1.61
N ALA A 84 6.69 -10.43 -2.33
CA ALA A 84 5.95 -11.60 -1.87
C ALA A 84 6.54 -12.18 -0.58
N GLU A 85 7.87 -12.23 -0.45
CA GLU A 85 8.55 -12.67 0.76
C GLU A 85 8.25 -11.74 1.95
N ARG A 86 8.31 -10.41 1.74
CA ARG A 86 7.99 -9.43 2.79
C ARG A 86 6.54 -9.53 3.25
N ILE A 87 5.59 -9.74 2.33
CA ILE A 87 4.18 -9.97 2.66
C ILE A 87 4.05 -11.24 3.51
N ARG A 88 4.65 -12.35 3.06
CA ARG A 88 4.58 -13.62 3.77
C ARG A 88 5.13 -13.50 5.19
N LYS A 89 6.34 -12.94 5.33
CA LYS A 89 7.05 -12.79 6.61
C LYS A 89 6.35 -11.89 7.62
N ASN A 90 5.68 -10.81 7.17
CA ASN A 90 5.11 -9.82 8.08
C ASN A 90 3.60 -9.95 8.29
N LEU A 91 2.87 -10.56 7.34
CA LEU A 91 1.40 -10.56 7.35
C LEU A 91 0.78 -11.97 7.33
N ILE A 92 1.51 -13.01 6.91
CA ILE A 92 0.95 -14.37 6.72
C ILE A 92 1.49 -15.35 7.77
N ASP A 93 2.81 -15.47 7.87
CA ASP A 93 3.50 -16.48 8.71
C ASP A 93 3.72 -16.00 10.15
N VAL A 94 2.84 -15.13 10.65
CA VAL A 94 2.92 -14.54 11.99
C VAL A 94 1.61 -14.70 12.75
N HIS A 95 1.67 -14.49 14.07
CA HIS A 95 0.48 -14.51 14.91
C HIS A 95 -0.54 -13.45 14.43
N PRO A 96 -1.87 -13.74 14.43
CA PRO A 96 -2.88 -12.82 13.91
C PRO A 96 -2.83 -11.39 14.45
N ALA A 97 -2.55 -11.24 15.75
CA ALA A 97 -2.38 -9.92 16.37
C ALA A 97 -1.15 -9.16 15.82
N PHE A 98 -0.07 -9.85 15.46
CA PHE A 98 1.11 -9.22 14.84
C PHE A 98 0.84 -8.88 13.38
N ALA A 99 0.14 -9.73 12.63
CA ALA A 99 -0.28 -9.42 11.27
C ALA A 99 -1.18 -8.18 11.23
N ALA A 100 -2.16 -8.10 12.13
CA ALA A 100 -3.06 -6.95 12.24
C ALA A 100 -2.32 -5.67 12.62
N LYS A 101 -1.34 -5.76 13.54
CA LYS A 101 -0.48 -4.63 13.89
C LYS A 101 0.38 -4.17 12.71
N ALA A 102 1.06 -5.09 12.03
CA ALA A 102 1.91 -4.77 10.89
C ALA A 102 1.09 -4.14 9.75
N PHE A 103 -0.10 -4.66 9.50
CA PHE A 103 -1.06 -4.07 8.57
C PHE A 103 -1.47 -2.65 9.00
N ALA A 104 -1.81 -2.45 10.28
CA ALA A 104 -2.13 -1.13 10.81
C ALA A 104 -0.98 -0.12 10.62
N ASP A 105 0.24 -0.55 10.92
CA ASP A 105 1.46 0.26 10.76
C ASP A 105 1.68 0.67 9.29
N CYS A 106 1.39 -0.22 8.32
CA CYS A 106 1.44 0.13 6.90
C CYS A 106 0.43 1.25 6.55
N PHE A 107 -0.81 1.15 7.02
CA PHE A 107 -1.82 2.19 6.75
C PHE A 107 -1.48 3.52 7.42
N CYS A 108 -0.96 3.49 8.65
CA CYS A 108 -0.47 4.68 9.33
C CYS A 108 0.67 5.35 8.54
N LYS A 109 1.61 4.56 7.99
CA LYS A 109 2.68 5.08 7.14
C LYS A 109 2.12 5.74 5.87
N ILE A 110 1.22 5.07 5.14
CA ILE A 110 0.62 5.60 3.91
C ILE A 110 -0.10 6.92 4.19
N ARG A 111 -0.92 6.97 5.25
CA ARG A 111 -1.63 8.18 5.66
C ARG A 111 -0.67 9.32 5.98
N TYR A 112 0.41 9.03 6.68
CA TYR A 112 1.43 10.01 7.02
C TYR A 112 2.17 10.53 5.77
N GLU A 113 2.52 9.67 4.82
CA GLU A 113 3.13 10.10 3.56
C GLU A 113 2.16 10.96 2.73
N GLN A 114 0.87 10.62 2.72
CA GLN A 114 -0.17 11.41 2.06
C GLN A 114 -0.41 12.78 2.71
N SER A 115 -0.20 12.94 4.02
CA SER A 115 -0.36 14.25 4.67
C SER A 115 0.68 15.24 4.18
N PHE A 116 1.93 14.83 3.94
CA PHE A 116 2.94 15.72 3.34
C PHE A 116 2.61 16.11 1.92
N LEU A 117 2.12 15.18 1.11
CA LEU A 117 1.75 15.49 -0.27
C LEU A 117 0.58 16.48 -0.32
N THR A 118 -0.37 16.35 0.61
CA THR A 118 -1.49 17.30 0.72
C THR A 118 -1.01 18.68 1.18
N GLU A 119 -0.14 18.74 2.19
CA GLU A 119 0.47 19.99 2.67
C GLU A 119 1.34 20.66 1.59
N CYS A 120 2.08 19.89 0.79
CA CYS A 120 2.86 20.43 -0.33
C CYS A 120 2.00 20.95 -1.49
N VAL A 121 0.77 20.45 -1.69
CA VAL A 121 -0.13 20.97 -2.74
C VAL A 121 -0.72 22.33 -2.32
N GLU A 122 -0.92 22.57 -1.03
CA GLU A 122 -1.37 23.87 -0.52
C GLU A 122 -0.25 24.95 -0.59
N ASP A 123 1.03 24.56 -0.53
CA ASP A 123 2.17 25.49 -0.65
C ASP A 123 2.57 25.82 -2.11
N VAL A 124 2.09 25.07 -3.12
CA VAL A 124 2.51 25.22 -4.53
C VAL A 124 1.55 26.09 -5.37
N GLU A 125 0.42 26.56 -4.82
CA GLU A 125 -0.39 27.60 -5.47
C GLU A 125 0.31 28.98 -5.53
N GLY A 126 1.47 29.15 -4.89
CA GLY A 126 2.10 30.44 -4.66
C GLY A 126 3.34 30.81 -5.47
N ASP A 127 4.13 29.89 -6.05
CA ASP A 127 5.39 30.29 -6.69
C ASP A 127 6.01 29.23 -7.62
N PHE A 128 5.53 29.16 -8.87
CA PHE A 128 6.33 28.64 -9.98
C PHE A 128 6.30 29.65 -11.14
N VAL A 129 6.93 30.81 -10.93
CA VAL A 129 7.38 31.65 -12.03
C VAL A 129 8.63 30.98 -12.62
N PHE A 130 8.44 30.14 -13.65
CA PHE A 130 9.54 29.81 -14.55
C PHE A 130 9.87 31.08 -15.35
N THR A 131 10.79 31.90 -14.87
CA THR A 131 11.48 32.88 -15.70
C THR A 131 12.32 32.10 -16.71
N GLY A 132 11.82 32.03 -17.94
CA GLY A 132 12.57 31.48 -19.06
C GLY A 132 13.88 32.25 -19.24
N CYS A 133 14.97 31.50 -19.43
CA CYS A 133 16.19 32.06 -19.98
C CYS A 133 15.88 32.58 -21.39
N GLU A 134 16.03 33.88 -21.59
CA GLU A 134 16.09 34.48 -22.93
C GLU A 134 17.48 34.18 -23.52
N ASP A 135 17.49 33.80 -24.81
CA ASP A 135 18.68 33.53 -25.64
C ASP A 135 19.54 34.78 -25.89
#